data_AF-A0A7S7EU55-F1
#
_entry.id   AF-A0A7S7EU55-F1
#
_cell.length_a   1.000
_cell.length_b   1.000
_cell.length_c   1.000
_cell.angle_alpha   90.00
_cell.angle_beta   90.00
_cell.angle_gamma   90.00
#
_symmetry.space_group_name_H-M   'P 1'
#
loop_
_entity.id
_entity.type
_entity.pdbx_description
1 polymer ?
#
loop_
_entity_poly.entity_id
_entity_poly.type
_entity_poly.pdbx_seq_one_letter_code
_entity_poly.pdbx_strand_id
1 'polypeptide(L)'
;MPTVMDVVKPLPGILTFTYEDVNTMLNFQQLWIELVVWMRDYFKSTLENNPNQAAVENRLFGDLPMDFYTEFSKYFSPEISQQFLNLLTKMITINIDLVNGYKNNDDAALDASTKQWYQTADEMAAFLASINPYWNKEIISEFLDDYIKFKIQEIIAFLNGNYEMETRIFDDLENKAIELAAYMSTGMILMQRPPQYELPPESAASVQSRNSLGGDHNECTG
;
A
#
# COMPACT_ATOMS: atom_id res chain seq x y z
N MET A 1 -16.59 15.57 -12.28
CA MET A 1 -16.58 14.11 -12.51
C MET A 1 -15.18 13.65 -12.15
N PRO A 2 -14.99 12.64 -11.29
CA PRO A 2 -13.68 12.02 -11.19
C PRO A 2 -13.38 11.48 -12.59
N THR A 3 -12.28 11.95 -13.20
CA THR A 3 -11.70 11.28 -14.36
C THR A 3 -11.51 9.82 -13.95
N VAL A 4 -12.10 8.89 -14.69
CA VAL A 4 -11.87 7.46 -14.51
C VAL A 4 -10.35 7.28 -14.59
N MET A 5 -9.71 7.15 -13.43
CA MET A 5 -8.30 6.82 -13.39
C MET A 5 -8.22 5.43 -13.98
N ASP A 6 -7.41 5.24 -15.02
CA ASP A 6 -7.23 3.92 -15.60
C ASP A 6 -6.69 3.01 -14.50
N VAL A 7 -7.56 2.09 -14.02
CA VAL A 7 -7.24 1.11 -12.98
C VAL A 7 -6.07 0.23 -13.42
N VAL A 8 -5.97 0.00 -14.73
CA VAL A 8 -4.86 -0.67 -15.38
C VAL A 8 -4.22 0.30 -16.36
N LYS A 9 -3.01 0.77 -16.04
CA LYS A 9 -2.22 1.57 -16.98
C LYS A 9 -1.73 0.65 -18.11
N PRO A 10 -1.88 1.05 -19.39
CA PRO A 10 -1.32 0.28 -20.50
C PRO A 10 0.18 0.09 -20.31
N LEU A 11 0.64 -1.17 -20.32
CA LEU A 11 2.04 -1.48 -20.12
C LEU A 11 2.79 -1.36 -21.45
N PRO A 12 3.82 -0.49 -21.54
CA PRO A 12 4.61 -0.38 -22.77
C PRO A 12 5.15 -1.73 -23.22
N GLY A 13 4.96 -2.07 -24.49
CA GLY A 13 5.40 -3.36 -25.05
C GLY A 13 4.48 -4.55 -24.79
N ILE A 14 3.48 -4.43 -23.90
CA ILE A 14 2.44 -5.46 -23.71
C ILE A 14 1.19 -5.02 -24.49
N LEU A 15 1.04 -5.61 -25.69
CA LEU A 15 -0.08 -5.31 -26.58
C LEU A 15 -1.36 -6.08 -26.22
N THR A 16 -1.23 -7.16 -25.43
CA THR A 16 -2.35 -8.03 -25.03
C THR A 16 -2.10 -8.62 -23.65
N PHE A 17 -3.11 -8.52 -22.78
CA PHE A 17 -3.16 -9.28 -21.53
C PHE A 17 -3.73 -10.68 -21.75
N THR A 18 -3.13 -11.67 -21.12
CA THR A 18 -3.65 -13.03 -21.03
C THR A 18 -4.69 -13.13 -19.91
N TYR A 19 -5.43 -14.24 -19.87
CA TYR A 19 -6.32 -14.55 -18.75
C TYR A 19 -5.58 -14.59 -17.40
N GLU A 20 -4.35 -15.09 -17.38
CA GLU A 20 -3.52 -15.16 -16.18
C GLU A 20 -3.08 -13.77 -15.71
N ASP A 21 -2.66 -12.90 -16.64
CA ASP A 21 -2.27 -11.52 -16.31
C ASP A 21 -3.42 -10.77 -15.64
N VAL A 22 -4.62 -10.87 -16.22
CA VAL A 22 -5.82 -10.21 -15.67
C VAL A 22 -6.16 -10.76 -14.29
N ASN A 23 -6.09 -12.08 -14.08
CA ASN A 23 -6.32 -12.65 -12.76
C ASN A 23 -5.31 -12.20 -11.73
N THR A 24 -4.02 -12.11 -12.08
CA THR A 24 -3.01 -11.62 -11.13
C THR A 24 -3.24 -10.16 -10.78
N MET A 25 -3.58 -9.31 -11.75
CA MET A 25 -3.95 -7.91 -11.46
C MET A 25 -5.13 -7.84 -10.50
N LEU A 26 -6.21 -8.56 -10.78
CA LEU A 26 -7.43 -8.53 -9.98
C LEU A 26 -7.22 -9.13 -8.57
N ASN A 27 -6.54 -10.26 -8.47
CA ASN A 27 -6.25 -10.91 -7.19
C ASN A 27 -5.37 -10.03 -6.30
N PHE A 28 -4.30 -9.45 -6.87
CA PHE A 28 -3.41 -8.60 -6.08
C PHE A 28 -4.11 -7.31 -5.65
N GLN A 29 -4.91 -6.70 -6.53
CA GLN A 29 -5.75 -5.55 -6.18
C GLN A 29 -6.72 -5.90 -5.05
N GLN A 30 -7.40 -7.04 -5.13
CA GLN A 30 -8.28 -7.52 -4.07
C GLN A 30 -7.53 -7.65 -2.73
N LEU A 31 -6.36 -8.28 -2.71
CA LEU A 31 -5.59 -8.48 -1.48
C LEU A 31 -5.14 -7.17 -0.82
N TRP A 32 -4.69 -6.18 -1.61
CA TRP A 32 -4.31 -4.87 -1.07
C TRP A 32 -5.51 -4.07 -0.55
N ILE A 33 -6.67 -4.13 -1.23
CA ILE A 33 -7.92 -3.54 -0.71
C ILE A 33 -8.34 -4.24 0.58
N GLU A 34 -8.31 -5.58 0.60
CA GLU A 34 -8.65 -6.35 1.78
C GLU A 34 -7.74 -6.01 2.96
N LEU A 35 -6.44 -5.79 2.74
CA LEU A 35 -5.55 -5.29 3.79
C LEU A 35 -6.03 -3.97 4.39
N VAL A 36 -6.39 -2.99 3.55
CA VAL A 36 -6.91 -1.69 4.03
C VAL A 36 -8.20 -1.86 4.81
N VAL A 37 -9.13 -2.68 4.30
CA VAL A 37 -10.45 -2.95 4.91
C VAL A 37 -10.31 -3.66 6.25
N TRP A 38 -9.58 -4.78 6.30
CA TRP A 38 -9.42 -5.57 7.52
C TRP A 38 -8.62 -4.83 8.58
N MET A 39 -7.65 -3.99 8.19
CA MET A 39 -6.97 -3.11 9.13
C MET A 39 -7.92 -2.07 9.74
N ARG A 40 -8.85 -1.52 8.94
CA ARG A 40 -9.87 -0.60 9.44
C ARG A 40 -10.83 -1.27 10.42
N ASP A 41 -11.33 -2.45 10.07
CA ASP A 41 -12.18 -3.23 10.97
C ASP A 41 -11.44 -3.62 12.26
N TYR A 42 -10.14 -3.94 12.16
CA TYR A 42 -9.31 -4.27 13.32
C TYR A 42 -9.19 -3.10 14.29
N PHE A 43 -8.79 -1.91 13.84
CA PHE A 43 -8.63 -0.79 14.77
C PHE A 43 -9.98 -0.39 15.38
N LYS A 44 -11.07 -0.38 14.60
CA LYS A 44 -12.41 -0.04 15.12
C LYS A 44 -12.89 -1.05 16.15
N SER A 45 -12.83 -2.34 15.82
CA SER A 45 -13.24 -3.41 16.74
C SER A 45 -12.42 -3.39 18.03
N THR A 46 -11.11 -3.11 17.94
CA THR A 46 -10.22 -3.02 19.11
C THR A 46 -10.52 -1.81 19.99
N LEU A 47 -10.69 -0.62 19.39
CA LEU A 47 -10.95 0.63 20.12
C LEU A 47 -12.36 0.65 20.75
N GLU A 48 -13.35 0.05 20.09
CA GLU A 48 -14.73 -0.03 20.57
C GLU A 48 -15.02 -1.27 21.44
N ASN A 49 -14.05 -2.19 21.58
CA ASN A 49 -14.23 -3.48 22.27
C ASN A 49 -15.35 -4.34 21.67
N ASN A 50 -15.40 -4.42 20.33
CA ASN A 50 -16.42 -5.16 19.61
C ASN A 50 -16.22 -6.68 19.79
N PRO A 51 -17.28 -7.46 20.10
CA PRO A 51 -17.18 -8.91 20.27
C PRO A 51 -16.69 -9.67 19.04
N ASN A 52 -16.72 -9.08 17.84
CA ASN A 52 -16.19 -9.72 16.62
C ASN A 52 -14.66 -9.65 16.48
N GLN A 53 -13.95 -8.92 17.36
CA GLN A 53 -12.50 -8.63 17.22
C GLN A 53 -11.67 -9.89 16.93
N ALA A 54 -11.91 -11.01 17.64
CA ALA A 54 -11.14 -12.24 17.43
C ALA A 54 -11.29 -12.82 16.01
N ALA A 55 -12.46 -12.65 15.37
CA ALA A 55 -12.65 -13.07 13.98
C ALA A 55 -11.88 -12.17 13.01
N VAL A 56 -11.85 -10.86 13.28
CA VAL A 56 -11.10 -9.87 12.49
C VAL A 56 -9.60 -10.12 12.60
N GLU A 57 -9.09 -10.40 13.81
CA GLU A 57 -7.69 -10.75 14.05
C GLU A 57 -7.25 -12.00 13.29
N ASN A 58 -8.07 -13.06 13.32
CA ASN A 58 -7.77 -14.29 12.58
C ASN A 58 -7.66 -14.02 11.07
N ARG A 59 -8.55 -13.21 10.52
CA ARG A 59 -8.50 -12.86 9.10
C ARG A 59 -7.28 -12.00 8.77
N LEU A 60 -7.03 -10.93 9.53
CA LEU A 60 -5.98 -9.95 9.25
C LEU A 60 -4.58 -10.49 9.52
N PHE A 61 -4.36 -11.17 10.63
CA PHE A 61 -3.04 -11.63 11.08
C PHE A 61 -2.74 -13.09 10.75
N GLY A 62 -3.76 -13.88 10.43
CA GLY A 62 -3.62 -15.30 10.07
C GLY A 62 -3.76 -15.54 8.58
N ASP A 63 -4.99 -15.41 8.07
CA ASP A 63 -5.33 -15.85 6.71
C ASP A 63 -4.78 -14.90 5.62
N LEU A 64 -4.92 -13.59 5.81
CA LEU A 64 -4.57 -12.60 4.77
C LEU A 64 -3.09 -12.64 4.37
N PRO A 65 -2.09 -12.70 5.29
CA PRO A 65 -0.70 -12.86 4.90
C PRO A 65 -0.46 -14.13 4.07
N MET A 66 -1.19 -15.22 4.36
CA MET A 66 -1.07 -16.48 3.62
C MET A 66 -1.70 -16.41 2.22
N ASP A 67 -2.76 -15.62 2.03
CA ASP A 67 -3.32 -15.36 0.71
C ASP A 67 -2.33 -14.57 -0.16
N PHE A 68 -1.69 -13.55 0.41
CA PHE A 68 -0.58 -12.83 -0.21
C PHE A 68 0.57 -13.76 -0.59
N TYR A 69 1.01 -14.62 0.33
CA TYR A 69 2.05 -15.61 0.05
C TYR A 69 1.66 -16.53 -1.11
N THR A 70 0.41 -16.98 -1.16
CA THR A 70 -0.08 -17.89 -2.20
C THR A 70 -0.07 -17.23 -3.58
N GLU A 71 -0.54 -15.99 -3.69
CA GLU A 71 -0.50 -15.26 -4.97
C GLU A 71 0.93 -14.93 -5.39
N PHE A 72 1.76 -14.47 -4.44
CA PHE A 72 3.15 -14.11 -4.69
C PHE A 72 4.01 -15.31 -5.13
N SER A 73 3.76 -16.49 -4.55
CA SER A 73 4.48 -17.73 -4.87
C SER A 73 4.27 -18.27 -6.27
N LYS A 74 3.33 -17.71 -7.05
CA LYS A 74 3.19 -18.03 -8.47
C LYS A 74 4.35 -17.49 -9.31
N TYR A 75 5.02 -16.44 -8.82
CA TYR A 75 6.02 -15.68 -9.58
C TYR A 75 7.45 -15.82 -9.04
N PHE A 76 7.59 -16.17 -7.76
CA PHE A 76 8.87 -16.18 -7.06
C PHE A 76 9.16 -17.53 -6.41
N SER A 77 10.44 -17.80 -6.12
CA SER A 77 10.83 -19.04 -5.45
C SER A 77 10.28 -19.11 -4.01
N PRO A 78 10.17 -20.32 -3.43
CA PRO A 78 9.70 -20.48 -2.04
C PRO A 78 10.46 -19.61 -1.03
N GLU A 79 11.78 -19.44 -1.20
CA GLU A 79 12.62 -18.64 -0.31
C GLU A 79 12.26 -17.15 -0.38
N ILE A 80 12.09 -16.62 -1.60
CA ILE A 80 11.70 -15.22 -1.83
C ILE A 80 10.29 -14.98 -1.29
N SER A 81 9.34 -15.88 -1.58
CA SER A 81 7.97 -15.77 -1.08
C SER A 81 7.89 -15.84 0.44
N GLN A 82 8.71 -16.67 1.09
CA GLN A 82 8.77 -16.73 2.53
C GLN A 82 9.33 -15.43 3.14
N GLN A 83 10.34 -14.83 2.50
CA GLN A 83 10.88 -13.55 2.94
C GLN A 83 9.84 -12.42 2.80
N PHE A 84 9.08 -12.40 1.70
CA PHE A 84 7.95 -11.49 1.52
C PHE A 84 6.90 -11.66 2.63
N LEU A 85 6.48 -12.91 2.90
CA LEU A 85 5.51 -13.23 3.94
C LEU A 85 5.98 -12.75 5.32
N ASN A 86 7.25 -12.94 5.66
CA ASN A 86 7.81 -12.50 6.94
C ASN A 86 7.75 -10.96 7.08
N LEU A 87 8.14 -10.23 6.03
CA LEU A 87 8.11 -8.77 6.03
C LEU A 87 6.68 -8.23 6.08
N LEU A 88 5.77 -8.79 5.28
CA LEU A 88 4.36 -8.42 5.28
C LEU A 88 3.70 -8.70 6.64
N THR A 89 3.95 -9.87 7.23
CA THR A 89 3.42 -10.23 8.56
C THR A 89 3.93 -9.24 9.62
N LYS A 90 5.22 -8.89 9.59
CA LYS A 90 5.79 -7.86 10.48
C LYS A 90 5.12 -6.50 10.26
N MET A 91 4.97 -6.07 9.01
CA MET A 91 4.31 -4.81 8.65
C MET A 91 2.87 -4.73 9.16
N ILE A 92 2.11 -5.84 9.09
CA ILE A 92 0.72 -5.90 9.53
C ILE A 92 0.65 -5.93 11.07
N THR A 93 1.40 -6.83 11.71
CA THR A 93 1.34 -7.06 13.17
C THR A 93 1.81 -5.89 14.03
N ILE A 94 2.65 -4.99 13.52
CA ILE A 94 3.01 -3.74 14.22
C ILE A 94 1.77 -2.89 14.57
N ASN A 95 0.68 -3.02 13.81
CA ASN A 95 -0.56 -2.31 14.09
C ASN A 95 -1.21 -2.74 15.41
N ILE A 96 -0.90 -3.93 15.93
CA ILE A 96 -1.38 -4.39 17.23
C ILE A 96 -0.88 -3.44 18.33
N ASP A 97 0.42 -3.20 18.37
CA ASP A 97 1.03 -2.32 19.37
C ASP A 97 0.62 -0.86 19.18
N LEU A 98 0.48 -0.42 17.92
CA LEU A 98 0.04 0.94 17.59
C LEU A 98 -1.39 1.21 18.10
N VAL A 99 -2.35 0.34 17.75
CA VAL A 99 -3.75 0.48 18.16
C VAL A 99 -3.91 0.34 19.66
N ASN A 100 -3.17 -0.58 20.29
CA ASN A 100 -3.16 -0.72 21.75
C ASN A 100 -2.53 0.50 22.44
N GLY A 101 -1.50 1.11 21.85
CA GLY A 101 -0.90 2.36 22.31
C GLY A 101 -1.94 3.48 22.35
N TYR A 102 -2.71 3.65 21.28
CA TYR A 102 -3.81 4.61 21.24
C TYR A 102 -4.89 4.29 22.29
N LYS A 103 -5.30 3.02 22.41
CA LYS A 103 -6.31 2.58 23.37
C LYS A 103 -5.93 2.89 24.82
N ASN A 104 -4.64 2.76 25.15
CA ASN A 104 -4.13 2.90 26.51
C ASN A 104 -3.49 4.28 26.78
N ASN A 105 -3.45 5.18 25.79
CA ASN A 105 -2.71 6.45 25.85
C ASN A 105 -1.21 6.25 26.20
N ASP A 106 -0.57 5.26 25.57
CA ASP A 106 0.83 4.93 25.75
C ASP A 106 1.68 5.55 24.63
N ASP A 107 2.12 6.79 24.85
CA ASP A 107 2.94 7.54 23.89
C ASP A 107 4.27 6.84 23.56
N ALA A 108 4.86 6.12 24.52
CA ALA A 108 6.10 5.39 24.29
C ALA A 108 5.90 4.20 23.34
N ALA A 109 4.79 3.47 23.48
CA ALA A 109 4.40 2.41 22.56
C ALA A 109 4.08 2.97 21.16
N LEU A 110 3.41 4.12 21.07
CA LEU A 110 3.11 4.79 19.80
C LEU A 110 4.38 5.20 19.05
N ASP A 111 5.33 5.85 19.73
CA ASP A 111 6.61 6.26 19.13
C ASP A 111 7.43 5.05 18.66
N ALA A 112 7.52 4.01 19.51
CA ALA A 112 8.27 2.80 19.20
C ALA A 112 7.68 2.04 18.01
N SER A 113 6.37 1.80 18.02
CA SER A 113 5.67 1.09 16.94
C SER A 113 5.70 1.87 15.63
N THR A 114 5.48 3.19 15.65
CA THR A 114 5.56 4.05 14.46
C THR A 114 6.96 3.99 13.83
N LYS A 115 8.02 4.13 14.64
CA LYS A 115 9.40 4.03 14.14
C LYS A 115 9.69 2.65 13.54
N GLN A 116 9.28 1.58 14.21
CA GLN A 116 9.44 0.22 13.71
C GLN A 116 8.67 0.00 12.41
N TRP A 117 7.52 0.65 12.25
CA TRP A 117 6.70 0.54 11.06
C TRP A 117 7.39 1.11 9.83
N TYR A 118 7.89 2.35 9.92
CA TYR A 118 8.66 2.99 8.84
C TYR A 118 9.96 2.23 8.55
N GLN A 119 10.65 1.70 9.56
CA GLN A 119 11.81 0.85 9.32
C GLN A 119 11.44 -0.42 8.54
N THR A 120 10.32 -1.05 8.88
CA THR A 120 9.84 -2.25 8.19
C THR A 120 9.41 -1.93 6.76
N ALA A 121 8.84 -0.74 6.52
CA ALA A 121 8.52 -0.26 5.17
C ALA A 121 9.78 -0.11 4.30
N ASP A 122 10.86 0.49 4.82
CA ASP A 122 12.13 0.59 4.07
C ASP A 122 12.76 -0.79 3.80
N GLU A 123 12.72 -1.70 4.79
CA GLU A 123 13.16 -3.09 4.63
C GLU A 123 12.36 -3.81 3.53
N MET A 124 11.04 -3.61 3.50
CA MET A 124 10.13 -4.20 2.50
C MET A 124 10.37 -3.62 1.11
N ALA A 125 10.50 -2.30 0.99
CA ALA A 125 10.77 -1.63 -0.28
C ALA A 125 12.12 -2.06 -0.87
N ALA A 126 13.17 -2.11 -0.05
CA ALA A 126 14.49 -2.56 -0.48
C ALA A 126 14.47 -4.03 -0.94
N PHE A 127 13.78 -4.90 -0.19
CA PHE A 127 13.63 -6.30 -0.56
C PHE A 127 12.89 -6.47 -1.89
N LEU A 128 11.72 -5.83 -2.05
CA LEU A 128 10.92 -5.92 -3.28
C LEU A 128 11.73 -5.43 -4.49
N ALA A 129 12.37 -4.26 -4.40
CA ALA A 129 13.21 -3.75 -5.49
C ALA A 129 14.39 -4.66 -5.85
N SER A 130 14.90 -5.44 -4.89
CA SER A 130 16.02 -6.37 -5.14
C SER A 130 15.64 -7.62 -5.94
N ILE A 131 14.36 -8.03 -5.89
CA ILE A 131 13.89 -9.28 -6.51
C ILE A 131 13.18 -9.06 -7.85
N ASN A 132 12.83 -7.83 -8.18
CA ASN A 132 12.15 -7.49 -9.42
C ASN A 132 12.72 -6.21 -10.04
N PRO A 133 13.35 -6.28 -11.24
CA PRO A 133 13.97 -5.11 -11.87
C PRO A 133 12.97 -4.02 -12.31
N TYR A 134 11.68 -4.34 -12.35
CA TYR A 134 10.61 -3.39 -12.67
C TYR A 134 10.06 -2.67 -11.43
N TRP A 135 10.55 -3.02 -10.23
CA TRP A 135 10.19 -2.40 -8.97
C TRP A 135 11.30 -1.46 -8.51
N ASN A 136 10.99 -0.16 -8.52
CA ASN A 136 11.84 0.88 -8.02
C ASN A 136 11.64 1.04 -6.51
N LYS A 137 12.75 1.09 -5.77
CA LYS A 137 12.72 1.19 -4.31
C LYS A 137 12.00 2.46 -3.86
N GLU A 138 12.35 3.60 -4.45
CA GLU A 138 11.83 4.90 -4.04
C GLU A 138 10.31 4.99 -4.22
N ILE A 139 9.77 4.46 -5.32
CA ILE A 139 8.32 4.38 -5.56
C ILE A 139 7.63 3.53 -4.50
N ILE A 140 8.16 2.34 -4.19
CA ILE A 140 7.55 1.46 -3.18
C ILE A 140 7.65 2.10 -1.78
N SER A 141 8.79 2.70 -1.44
CA SER A 141 8.97 3.43 -0.19
C SER A 141 7.93 4.56 -0.05
N GLU A 142 7.71 5.36 -1.09
CA GLU A 142 6.70 6.42 -1.07
C GLU A 142 5.29 5.87 -0.80
N PHE A 143 4.90 4.77 -1.48
CA PHE A 143 3.61 4.15 -1.25
C PHE A 143 3.44 3.63 0.19
N LEU A 144 4.45 2.95 0.73
CA LEU A 144 4.38 2.38 2.08
C LEU A 144 4.42 3.48 3.16
N ASP A 145 5.22 4.52 2.98
CA ASP A 145 5.29 5.66 3.90
C ASP A 145 3.96 6.42 3.94
N ASP A 146 3.35 6.67 2.78
CA ASP A 146 2.04 7.32 2.69
C ASP A 146 0.94 6.44 3.30
N TYR A 147 0.99 5.12 3.10
CA TYR A 147 0.06 4.19 3.74
C TYR A 147 0.14 4.27 5.27
N ILE A 148 1.35 4.24 5.84
CA ILE A 148 1.57 4.38 7.29
C ILE A 148 0.99 5.70 7.79
N LYS A 149 1.36 6.81 7.14
CA LYS A 149 0.91 8.16 7.50
C LYS A 149 -0.61 8.27 7.48
N PHE A 150 -1.26 7.80 6.43
CA PHE A 150 -2.72 7.86 6.31
C PHE A 150 -3.42 6.94 7.30
N LYS A 151 -2.90 5.73 7.57
CA LYS A 151 -3.50 4.84 8.57
C LYS A 151 -3.44 5.46 9.97
N ILE A 152 -2.32 6.10 10.34
CA ILE A 152 -2.21 6.85 11.60
C ILE A 152 -3.24 7.98 11.66
N GLN A 153 -3.38 8.76 10.58
CA GLN A 153 -4.36 9.84 10.51
C GLN A 153 -5.81 9.33 10.59
N GLU A 154 -6.11 8.19 9.99
CA GLU A 154 -7.42 7.54 10.03
C GLU A 154 -7.79 7.17 11.48
N ILE A 155 -6.86 6.53 12.21
CA ILE A 155 -7.05 6.16 13.62
C ILE A 155 -7.27 7.40 14.49
N ILE A 156 -6.46 8.45 14.30
CA ILE A 156 -6.60 9.72 15.06
C ILE A 156 -7.94 10.39 14.76
N ALA A 157 -8.36 10.44 13.49
CA ALA A 157 -9.65 11.01 13.10
C ALA A 157 -10.81 10.26 13.76
N PHE A 158 -10.75 8.93 13.79
CA PHE A 158 -11.71 8.07 14.47
C PHE A 158 -11.81 8.37 15.97
N LEU A 159 -10.66 8.40 16.67
CA LEU A 159 -10.59 8.68 18.11
C LEU A 159 -11.13 10.05 18.49
N ASN A 160 -10.94 11.04 17.61
CA ASN A 160 -11.45 12.40 17.81
C ASN A 160 -12.94 12.56 17.42
N GLY A 161 -13.62 11.49 17.02
CA GLY A 161 -15.01 11.52 16.56
C GLY A 161 -15.21 12.22 15.22
N ASN A 162 -14.12 12.45 14.46
CA ASN A 162 -14.20 13.06 13.13
C ASN A 162 -14.40 11.99 12.06
N TYR A 163 -15.57 11.35 12.08
CA TYR A 163 -15.91 10.22 11.21
C TYR A 163 -15.97 10.59 9.73
N GLU A 164 -16.30 11.84 9.39
CA GLU A 164 -16.25 12.31 8.00
C GLU A 164 -14.81 12.35 7.46
N MET A 165 -13.86 12.84 8.25
CA MET A 165 -12.45 12.84 7.86
C MET A 165 -11.90 11.42 7.78
N GLU A 166 -12.22 10.58 8.77
CA GLU A 166 -11.84 9.16 8.78
C GLU A 166 -12.29 8.44 7.50
N THR A 167 -13.53 8.65 7.06
CA THR A 167 -14.04 8.03 5.83
C THR A 167 -13.35 8.55 4.58
N ARG A 168 -13.03 9.85 4.50
CA ARG A 168 -12.26 10.39 3.36
C ARG A 168 -10.85 9.82 3.30
N ILE A 169 -10.17 9.70 4.45
CA ILE A 169 -8.83 9.09 4.51
C ILE A 169 -8.89 7.62 4.10
N PHE A 170 -9.95 6.90 4.49
CA PHE A 170 -10.17 5.52 4.04
C PHE A 170 -10.31 5.43 2.52
N ASP A 171 -11.09 6.31 1.89
CA ASP A 171 -11.23 6.34 0.42
C ASP A 171 -9.85 6.58 -0.25
N ASP A 172 -9.02 7.46 0.33
CA ASP A 172 -7.66 7.73 -0.16
C ASP A 172 -6.73 6.50 0.02
N LEU A 173 -6.87 5.77 1.12
CA LEU A 173 -6.13 4.53 1.38
C LEU A 173 -6.53 3.41 0.41
N GLU A 174 -7.81 3.26 0.09
CA GLU A 174 -8.26 2.29 -0.92
C GLU A 174 -7.69 2.61 -2.31
N ASN A 175 -7.73 3.89 -2.71
CA ASN A 175 -7.13 4.32 -3.97
C ASN A 175 -5.62 4.04 -4.02
N LYS A 176 -4.89 4.34 -2.95
CA LYS A 176 -3.46 4.02 -2.86
C LYS A 176 -3.18 2.51 -2.91
N ALA A 177 -4.02 1.70 -2.28
CA ALA A 177 -3.91 0.24 -2.35
C ALA A 177 -4.09 -0.26 -3.79
N ILE A 178 -5.05 0.31 -4.54
CA ILE A 178 -5.25 0.00 -5.96
C ILE A 178 -4.01 0.39 -6.79
N GLU A 179 -3.46 1.59 -6.58
CA GLU A 179 -2.26 2.06 -7.29
C GLU A 179 -1.03 1.16 -7.03
N LEU A 180 -0.77 0.83 -5.76
CA LEU A 180 0.32 -0.07 -5.38
C LEU A 180 0.11 -1.48 -5.95
N ALA A 181 -1.11 -2.01 -5.90
CA ALA A 181 -1.41 -3.31 -6.47
C ALA A 181 -1.19 -3.34 -7.99
N ALA A 182 -1.61 -2.30 -8.71
CA ALA A 182 -1.38 -2.16 -10.14
C ALA A 182 0.12 -2.08 -10.45
N TYR A 183 0.89 -1.31 -9.69
CA TYR A 183 2.35 -1.22 -9.83
C TYR A 183 3.03 -2.57 -9.59
N MET A 184 2.67 -3.27 -8.52
CA MET A 184 3.28 -4.55 -8.18
C MET A 184 2.91 -5.64 -9.19
N SER A 185 1.63 -5.81 -9.52
CA SER A 185 1.17 -6.80 -10.50
C SER A 185 1.78 -6.58 -11.88
N THR A 186 1.92 -5.32 -12.30
CA THR A 186 2.65 -4.94 -13.51
C THR A 186 4.08 -5.48 -13.53
N GLY A 187 4.84 -5.27 -12.46
CA GLY A 187 6.21 -5.77 -12.38
C GLY A 187 6.27 -7.31 -12.36
N MET A 188 5.31 -7.99 -11.73
CA MET A 188 5.24 -9.46 -11.76
C MET A 188 4.98 -9.98 -13.17
N ILE A 189 4.06 -9.34 -13.90
CA ILE A 189 3.73 -9.71 -15.29
C ILE A 189 4.93 -9.46 -16.21
N LEU A 190 5.58 -8.31 -16.10
CA LEU A 190 6.74 -7.96 -16.92
C LEU A 190 7.93 -8.92 -16.72
N MET A 191 8.09 -9.46 -15.50
CA MET A 191 9.09 -10.50 -15.23
C MET A 191 8.88 -11.80 -16.01
N GLN A 192 7.64 -12.12 -16.38
CA GLN A 192 7.31 -13.33 -17.15
C GLN A 192 7.39 -13.12 -18.66
N ARG A 193 7.57 -11.87 -19.11
CA ARG A 193 7.69 -11.55 -20.53
C ARG A 193 9.16 -11.56 -20.94
N PRO A 194 9.47 -11.95 -22.19
CA PRO A 194 10.81 -11.70 -22.74
C PRO A 194 11.10 -10.19 -22.62
N PRO A 195 12.36 -9.78 -22.36
CA PRO A 195 12.72 -8.37 -22.29
C PRO A 195 12.32 -7.68 -23.60
N GLN A 196 11.25 -6.89 -23.54
CA GLN A 196 10.67 -6.19 -24.67
C GLN A 196 10.99 -4.72 -24.49
N TYR A 197 12.19 -4.33 -24.93
CA TYR A 197 12.68 -2.95 -24.91
C TYR A 197 12.93 -2.40 -23.48
N GLU A 198 14.02 -1.65 -23.32
CA GLU A 198 14.37 -0.98 -22.07
C GLU A 198 13.23 -0.04 -21.66
N LEU A 199 12.81 -0.09 -20.39
CA LEU A 199 12.00 0.99 -19.83
C LEU A 199 12.72 2.30 -20.15
N PRO A 200 12.10 3.26 -20.87
CA PRO A 200 12.73 4.57 -20.99
C PRO A 200 12.96 5.08 -19.56
N PRO A 201 14.14 5.65 -19.26
CA PRO A 201 14.38 6.22 -17.94
C PRO A 201 13.23 7.18 -17.68
N GLU A 202 12.48 6.95 -16.62
CA GLU A 202 11.37 7.82 -16.28
C GLU A 202 11.96 9.22 -16.16
N SER A 203 11.63 10.07 -17.14
CA SER A 203 12.18 11.41 -17.20
C SER A 203 11.80 12.11 -15.90
N ALA A 204 12.74 12.84 -15.32
CA ALA A 204 12.56 13.73 -14.19
C ALA A 204 11.49 14.85 -14.38
N ALA A 205 10.55 14.68 -15.31
CA ALA A 205 9.56 15.66 -15.76
C ALA A 205 8.27 15.68 -14.93
N SER A 206 7.97 14.68 -14.10
CA SER A 206 6.83 14.73 -13.17
C SER A 206 7.12 15.48 -11.86
N VAL A 207 8.40 15.77 -11.57
CA VAL A 207 8.81 16.56 -10.39
C VAL A 207 8.78 18.07 -10.67
N GLN A 208 8.88 18.51 -11.93
CA GLN A 208 8.90 19.94 -12.28
C GLN A 208 7.52 20.57 -12.50
N SER A 209 6.47 19.80 -12.80
CA SER A 209 5.12 20.35 -13.05
C SER A 209 4.32 20.69 -11.79
N ARG A 210 4.76 20.24 -10.60
CA ARG A 210 4.17 20.66 -9.31
C ARG A 210 4.73 21.98 -8.76
N ASN A 211 5.89 22.44 -9.26
CA ASN A 211 6.54 23.68 -8.80
C ASN A 211 6.23 24.92 -9.66
N SER A 212 5.42 24.79 -10.72
CA SER A 212 5.11 25.90 -11.65
C SER A 212 3.66 26.40 -11.60
N LEU A 213 2.85 25.97 -10.62
CA LEU A 213 1.48 26.48 -10.42
C LEU A 213 1.32 27.30 -9.12
N GLY A 214 2.43 27.72 -8.51
CA GLY A 214 2.46 28.47 -7.25
C GLY A 214 2.94 29.92 -7.36
N GLY A 215 2.82 30.57 -8.50
CA GLY A 215 3.21 31.97 -8.66
C GLY A 215 2.63 32.58 -9.92
N ASP A 216 1.54 33.34 -9.76
CA ASP A 216 1.26 34.59 -10.48
C ASP A 216 -0.17 35.04 -10.18
N HIS A 217 -0.36 35.70 -9.03
CA HIS A 217 -1.39 36.72 -8.87
C HIS A 217 -0.75 37.91 -8.18
N ASN A 218 -0.06 38.73 -8.98
CA ASN A 218 0.10 40.15 -8.73
C ASN A 218 0.28 40.88 -10.06
N GLU A 219 -0.37 42.04 -10.13
CA GLU A 219 -0.19 43.12 -11.11
C GLU A 219 -0.93 43.00 -12.46
N CYS A 220 -2.16 43.54 -12.45
CA CYS A 220 -2.61 44.41 -13.54
C CYS A 220 -3.12 45.72 -12.91
N THR A 221 -2.29 46.76 -12.98
CA THR A 221 -2.66 48.16 -12.79
C THR A 221 -3.20 48.73 -14.10
N GLY A 222 -4.34 49.40 -14.04
CA GLY A 222 -4.94 50.19 -15.11
C GLY A 222 -6.24 50.82 -14.63
#